data_AF-A0A7I8LFV0-F1
#
_entry.id   AF-A0A7I8LFV0-F1
#
_cell.length_a   1.000
_cell.length_b   1.000
_cell.length_c   1.000
_cell.angle_alpha   90.00
_cell.angle_beta   90.00
_cell.angle_gamma   90.00
#
_symmetry.space_group_name_H-M   'P 1'
#
loop_
_entity.id
_entity.type
_entity.pdbx_description
1 polymer ?
#
loop_
_entity_poly.entity_id
_entity_poly.type
_entity_poly.pdbx_seq_one_letter_code
_entity_poly.pdbx_strand_id
1 'polypeptide(L)'
;MEAFFARWTERLEQLYQELISACSGVFGNDDDRLRRLVDCTLAHYSEYYQERRRLAERDVLLVYSPVWLTPFERTFLWIAGWRPSLTFRLLGAVGPAAAPGIREIEAQAVEEEARLSREMTNLQEAMAAPLVMAVMRRSAEVRNGQPPPEEDEVVGPLLRSLLLLLERADNLRVTVVKRLAQILSTKRMVDLLTAATHLHLRVRAWGMRLQGAAAEAAA
;
A
#
# COMPACT_ATOMS: atom_id res chain seq x y z
N MET A 1 -8.20 12.93 -1.56
CA MET A 1 -7.11 11.96 -1.69
C MET A 1 -6.06 12.41 -2.70
N GLU A 2 -6.41 12.82 -3.92
CA GLU A 2 -5.43 13.24 -4.94
C GLU A 2 -4.48 14.37 -4.50
N ALA A 3 -5.03 15.50 -4.03
CA ALA A 3 -4.22 16.63 -3.56
C ALA A 3 -3.33 16.26 -2.35
N PHE A 4 -3.85 15.42 -1.46
CA PHE A 4 -3.08 14.87 -0.34
C PHE A 4 -1.92 14.00 -0.86
N PHE A 5 -2.21 13.08 -1.79
CA PHE A 5 -1.21 12.16 -2.31
C PHE A 5 -0.10 12.85 -3.11
N ALA A 6 -0.43 13.92 -3.85
CA ALA A 6 0.55 14.75 -4.54
C ALA A 6 1.55 15.38 -3.55
N ARG A 7 1.04 16.09 -2.54
CA ARG A 7 1.86 16.66 -1.46
C ARG A 7 2.65 15.61 -0.68
N TRP A 8 2.02 14.46 -0.41
CA TRP A 8 2.66 13.35 0.29
C TRP A 8 3.82 12.77 -0.53
N THR A 9 3.69 12.71 -1.86
CA THR A 9 4.76 12.27 -2.78
C THR A 9 5.91 13.28 -2.78
N GLU A 10 5.64 14.59 -2.85
CA GLU A 10 6.68 15.62 -2.79
C GLU A 10 7.52 15.50 -1.51
N ARG A 11 6.87 15.26 -0.36
CA ARG A 11 7.59 15.03 0.90
C ARG A 11 8.36 13.70 0.90
N LEU A 12 7.82 12.65 0.28
CA LEU A 12 8.51 11.38 0.14
C LEU A 12 9.79 11.53 -0.70
N GLU A 13 9.77 12.35 -1.75
CA GLU A 13 10.95 12.66 -2.57
C GLU A 13 12.04 13.37 -1.75
N GLN A 14 11.67 14.28 -0.86
CA GLN A 14 12.63 14.92 0.05
C GLN A 14 13.25 13.92 1.03
N LEU A 15 12.42 13.09 1.67
CA LEU A 15 12.88 12.02 2.56
C LEU A 15 13.80 11.03 1.82
N TYR A 16 13.51 10.75 0.55
CA TYR A 16 14.36 9.90 -0.28
C TYR A 16 15.77 10.48 -0.46
N GLN A 17 15.92 11.80 -0.64
CA GLN A 17 17.23 12.43 -0.72
C GLN A 17 17.99 12.34 0.61
N GLU A 18 17.29 12.48 1.74
CA GLU A 18 17.87 12.30 3.08
C GLU A 18 18.34 10.85 3.29
N LEU A 19 17.54 9.87 2.86
CA LEU A 19 17.85 8.44 2.89
C LEU A 19 19.06 8.06 2.03
N ILE A 20 19.16 8.58 0.80
CA ILE A 20 20.35 8.36 -0.05
C ILE A 20 21.60 8.95 0.62
N SER A 21 21.51 10.17 1.13
CA SER A 21 22.63 10.82 1.82
C SER A 21 23.13 10.00 3.01
N ALA A 22 22.20 9.41 3.76
CA ALA A 22 22.50 8.49 4.84
C ALA A 22 23.27 7.25 4.36
N CYS A 23 22.82 6.61 3.27
CA CYS A 23 23.49 5.45 2.66
C CYS A 23 24.90 5.78 2.15
N SER A 24 25.13 7.00 1.64
CA SER A 24 26.45 7.46 1.16
C SER A 24 27.43 7.80 2.28
N GLY A 25 27.07 7.60 3.54
CA GLY A 25 27.96 7.84 4.69
C GLY A 25 28.08 9.30 5.11
N VAL A 26 27.23 10.19 4.57
CA VAL A 26 27.21 11.62 4.93
C VAL A 26 26.91 11.82 6.42
N PHE A 27 26.19 10.88 7.04
CA PHE A 27 25.88 10.92 8.47
C PHE A 27 26.96 10.28 9.36
N GLY A 28 28.03 9.72 8.78
CA GLY A 28 29.08 9.05 9.55
C GLY A 28 28.51 7.94 10.46
N ASN A 29 28.92 7.95 11.74
CA ASN A 29 28.41 7.07 12.79
C ASN A 29 27.32 7.74 13.67
N ASP A 30 26.57 8.71 13.13
CA ASP A 30 25.48 9.38 13.86
C ASP A 30 24.21 8.49 13.89
N ASP A 31 24.24 7.48 14.76
CA ASP A 31 23.16 6.50 14.93
C ASP A 31 21.83 7.16 15.35
N ASP A 32 21.89 8.26 16.11
CA ASP A 32 20.69 8.98 16.55
C ASP A 32 20.02 9.71 15.38
N ARG A 33 20.81 10.31 14.48
CA ARG A 33 20.27 10.90 13.24
C ARG A 33 19.69 9.84 12.31
N LEU A 34 20.34 8.69 12.17
CA LEU A 34 19.81 7.58 11.39
C LEU A 34 18.47 7.09 11.97
N ARG A 35 18.36 6.96 13.30
CA ARG A 35 17.13 6.52 13.96
C ARG A 35 16.01 7.53 13.76
N ARG A 36 16.28 8.83 13.92
CA ARG A 36 15.30 9.89 13.61
C ARG A 36 14.83 9.84 12.17
N LEU A 37 15.72 9.60 11.20
CA LEU A 37 15.34 9.49 9.80
C LEU A 37 14.45 8.27 9.52
N VAL A 38 14.75 7.12 10.13
CA VAL A 38 13.89 5.93 10.08
C VAL A 38 12.51 6.26 10.64
N ASP A 39 12.43 6.84 11.83
CA ASP A 39 11.17 7.18 12.48
C ASP A 39 10.35 8.19 11.66
N CYS A 40 10.99 9.24 11.14
CA CYS A 40 10.36 10.22 10.26
C CYS A 40 9.80 9.57 8.99
N THR A 41 10.54 8.66 8.37
CA THR A 41 10.11 7.96 7.15
C THR A 41 8.94 7.03 7.42
N LEU A 42 8.99 6.27 8.51
CA LEU A 42 7.90 5.38 8.93
C LEU A 42 6.65 6.17 9.32
N ALA A 43 6.80 7.31 9.98
CA ALA A 43 5.70 8.22 10.28
C ALA A 43 5.06 8.77 9.00
N HIS A 44 5.87 9.14 7.99
CA HIS A 44 5.39 9.61 6.69
C HIS A 44 4.54 8.54 5.97
N TYR A 45 5.00 7.29 5.93
CA TYR A 45 4.17 6.20 5.42
C TYR A 45 2.90 5.99 6.25
N SER A 46 3.00 6.09 7.57
CA SER A 46 1.85 5.93 8.46
C SER A 46 0.76 6.97 8.20
N GLU A 47 1.13 8.22 7.89
CA GLU A 47 0.18 9.28 7.49
C GLU A 47 -0.63 8.87 6.24
N TYR A 48 0.02 8.31 5.22
CA TYR A 48 -0.67 7.82 4.03
C TYR A 48 -1.69 6.72 4.35
N TYR A 49 -1.31 5.75 5.19
CA TYR A 49 -2.22 4.67 5.58
C TYR A 49 -3.38 5.16 6.44
N GLN A 50 -3.17 6.17 7.29
CA GLN A 50 -4.24 6.80 8.08
C GLN A 50 -5.26 7.51 7.19
N GLU A 51 -4.81 8.32 6.23
CA GLU A 51 -5.73 8.96 5.29
C GLU A 51 -6.47 7.94 4.41
N ARG A 52 -5.77 6.90 3.96
CA ARG A 52 -6.39 5.82 3.20
C ARG A 52 -7.43 5.05 4.02
N ARG A 53 -7.17 4.83 5.32
CA ARG A 53 -8.14 4.23 6.24
C ARG A 53 -9.40 5.08 6.39
N ARG A 54 -9.25 6.40 6.61
CA ARG A 54 -10.39 7.33 6.66
C ARG A 54 -11.23 7.30 5.38
N LEU A 55 -10.57 7.13 4.24
CA LEU A 55 -11.27 6.96 2.97
C LEU A 55 -12.04 5.63 2.92
N ALA A 56 -11.42 4.52 3.35
CA ALA A 56 -12.04 3.19 3.36
C ALA A 56 -13.24 3.09 4.31
N GLU A 57 -13.18 3.76 5.47
CA GLU A 57 -14.29 3.84 6.43
C GLU A 57 -15.50 4.58 5.87
N ARG A 58 -15.28 5.50 4.91
CA ARG A 58 -16.36 6.21 4.20
C ARG A 58 -16.88 5.41 3.01
N ASP A 59 -15.97 4.88 2.21
CA ASP A 59 -16.27 4.03 1.07
C ASP A 59 -15.03 3.16 0.73
N VAL A 60 -15.12 1.88 1.08
CA VAL A 60 -14.04 0.91 0.88
C VAL A 60 -13.71 0.73 -0.60
N LEU A 61 -14.67 0.91 -1.53
CA LEU A 61 -14.41 0.70 -2.96
C LEU A 61 -13.41 1.72 -3.52
N LEU A 62 -13.38 2.93 -2.94
CA LEU A 62 -12.46 3.99 -3.36
C LEU A 62 -10.98 3.64 -3.13
N VAL A 63 -10.67 2.76 -2.18
CA VAL A 63 -9.28 2.32 -1.96
C VAL A 63 -8.87 1.17 -2.87
N TYR A 64 -9.82 0.37 -3.37
CA TYR A 64 -9.58 -0.70 -4.35
C TYR A 64 -9.52 -0.18 -5.79
N SER A 65 -10.08 1.02 -6.05
CA SER A 65 -9.95 1.72 -7.33
C SER A 65 -9.37 3.14 -7.14
N PRO A 66 -8.09 3.25 -6.73
CA PRO A 66 -7.49 4.51 -6.31
C PRO A 66 -7.23 5.43 -7.51
N VAL A 67 -8.03 6.49 -7.64
CA VAL A 67 -7.91 7.49 -8.73
C VAL A 67 -6.59 8.26 -8.71
N TRP A 68 -5.96 8.40 -7.53
CA TRP A 68 -4.68 9.09 -7.35
C TRP A 68 -3.46 8.29 -7.81
N LEU A 69 -3.64 7.03 -8.20
CA LEU A 69 -2.61 6.17 -8.77
C LEU A 69 -2.85 5.97 -10.28
N THR A 70 -1.76 5.93 -11.04
CA THR A 70 -1.78 5.54 -12.46
C THR A 70 -2.19 4.07 -12.64
N PRO A 71 -2.72 3.68 -13.82
CA PRO A 71 -3.00 2.27 -14.12
C PRO A 71 -1.79 1.36 -13.90
N PHE A 72 -0.59 1.84 -14.23
CA PHE A 72 0.65 1.10 -14.00
C PHE A 72 0.93 0.90 -12.51
N GLU A 73 0.84 1.94 -11.68
CA GLU A 73 0.99 1.82 -10.21
C GLU A 73 0.00 0.81 -9.62
N ARG A 74 -1.24 0.78 -10.11
CA ARG A 74 -2.28 -0.15 -9.63
C ARG A 74 -1.91 -1.62 -9.85
N THR A 75 -1.08 -1.95 -10.84
CA THR A 75 -0.65 -3.34 -11.09
C THR A 75 0.24 -3.93 -9.99
N PHE A 76 0.83 -3.08 -9.15
CA PHE A 76 1.67 -3.49 -8.01
C PHE A 76 0.88 -3.66 -6.71
N LEU A 77 -0.44 -3.40 -6.72
CA LEU A 77 -1.27 -3.53 -5.53
C LEU A 77 -1.69 -4.98 -5.28
N TRP A 78 -1.58 -5.39 -4.03
CA TRP A 78 -2.15 -6.58 -3.43
C TRP A 78 -3.06 -6.14 -2.30
N ILE A 79 -4.38 -6.35 -2.38
CA ILE A 79 -5.35 -5.88 -1.38
C ILE A 79 -5.13 -4.38 -1.06
N ALA A 80 -5.32 -3.54 -2.08
CA ALA A 80 -5.22 -2.07 -2.06
C ALA A 80 -3.89 -1.45 -1.55
N GLY A 81 -2.83 -2.24 -1.38
CA GLY A 81 -1.51 -1.77 -0.94
C GLY A 81 -0.38 -2.67 -1.44
N TRP A 82 0.85 -2.51 -0.96
CA TRP A 82 1.96 -3.38 -1.37
C TRP A 82 1.86 -4.77 -0.72
N ARG A 83 2.50 -5.77 -1.32
CA ARG A 83 2.53 -7.15 -0.83
C ARG A 83 3.68 -7.37 0.17
N PRO A 84 3.43 -7.72 1.45
CA PRO A 84 4.44 -7.94 2.50
C PRO A 84 5.75 -8.63 2.08
N SER A 85 5.66 -9.73 1.34
CA SER A 85 6.76 -10.55 0.82
C SER A 85 7.73 -9.78 -0.07
N LEU A 86 7.29 -8.68 -0.71
CA LEU A 86 8.17 -7.79 -1.46
C LEU A 86 9.28 -7.18 -0.58
N THR A 87 9.00 -6.94 0.70
CA THR A 87 9.98 -6.34 1.62
C THR A 87 11.20 -7.24 1.81
N PHE A 88 11.03 -8.56 1.86
CA PHE A 88 12.15 -9.49 2.00
C PHE A 88 12.98 -9.58 0.73
N ARG A 89 12.35 -9.46 -0.45
CA ARG A 89 13.08 -9.32 -1.72
C ARG A 89 13.92 -8.06 -1.76
N LEU A 90 13.36 -6.92 -1.32
CA LEU A 90 14.10 -5.67 -1.20
C LEU A 90 15.24 -5.78 -0.19
N LEU A 91 14.99 -6.41 0.96
CA LEU A 91 15.98 -6.62 2.00
C LEU A 91 17.16 -7.48 1.50
N GLY A 92 16.88 -8.51 0.70
CA GLY A 92 17.89 -9.34 0.05
C GLY A 92 18.69 -8.61 -1.03
N ALA A 93 18.07 -7.64 -1.72
CA ALA A 93 18.76 -6.83 -2.72
C ALA A 93 19.72 -5.81 -2.12
N VAL A 94 19.48 -5.35 -0.89
CA VAL A 94 20.35 -4.38 -0.18
C VAL A 94 21.35 -5.04 0.78
N GLY A 95 21.26 -6.37 0.98
CA GLY A 95 22.25 -7.10 1.78
C GLY A 95 21.75 -8.47 2.26
N PRO A 96 22.55 -9.19 3.07
CA PRO A 96 22.22 -10.54 3.50
C PRO A 96 20.93 -10.59 4.35
N ALA A 97 19.87 -11.22 3.84
CA ALA A 97 18.58 -11.36 4.54
C ALA A 97 18.46 -12.70 5.31
N ALA A 98 19.49 -13.52 5.36
CA ALA A 98 19.39 -14.93 5.78
C ALA A 98 19.33 -15.20 7.30
N ALA A 99 19.11 -14.19 8.15
CA ALA A 99 19.05 -14.40 9.59
C ALA A 99 17.78 -15.21 9.99
N PRO A 100 17.84 -16.12 10.98
CA PRO A 100 16.70 -16.95 11.39
C PRO A 100 15.43 -16.13 11.68
N GLY A 101 15.56 -15.01 12.41
CA GLY A 101 14.43 -14.13 12.71
C GLY A 101 13.80 -13.48 11.48
N ILE A 102 14.57 -13.17 10.44
CA ILE A 102 14.03 -12.63 9.18
C ILE A 102 13.19 -13.69 8.47
N ARG A 103 13.71 -14.93 8.37
CA ARG A 103 13.00 -16.04 7.70
C ARG A 103 11.70 -16.41 8.40
N GLU A 104 11.67 -16.32 9.73
CA GLU A 104 10.45 -16.56 10.50
C GLU A 104 9.37 -15.51 10.19
N ILE A 105 9.74 -14.22 10.17
CA ILE A 105 8.81 -13.14 9.81
C ILE A 105 8.34 -13.33 8.36
N GLU A 106 9.24 -13.69 7.43
CA GLU A 106 8.91 -13.94 6.04
C GLU A 106 7.92 -15.10 5.88
N ALA A 107 8.18 -16.24 6.53
CA ALA A 107 7.30 -17.41 6.47
C ALA A 107 5.89 -17.08 6.99
N GLN A 108 5.79 -16.41 8.14
CA GLN A 108 4.50 -15.98 8.70
C GLN A 108 3.79 -14.97 7.80
N ALA A 109 4.54 -14.03 7.20
CA ALA A 109 3.96 -13.07 6.26
C ALA A 109 3.42 -13.76 5.00
N VAL A 110 4.16 -14.73 4.44
CA VAL A 110 3.74 -15.50 3.26
C VAL A 110 2.50 -16.35 3.56
N GLU A 111 2.42 -16.95 4.73
CA GLU A 111 1.25 -17.73 5.16
C GLU A 111 0.00 -16.84 5.29
N GLU A 112 0.10 -15.71 5.99
CA GLU A 112 -1.02 -14.78 6.14
C GLU A 112 -1.40 -14.11 4.82
N GLU A 113 -0.43 -13.82 3.93
CA GLU A 113 -0.72 -13.38 2.57
C GLU A 113 -1.55 -14.40 1.79
N ALA A 114 -1.19 -15.68 1.88
CA ALA A 114 -1.91 -16.75 1.18
C ALA A 114 -3.33 -16.92 1.73
N ARG A 115 -3.51 -16.77 3.05
CA ARG A 115 -4.84 -16.74 3.68
C ARG A 115 -5.67 -15.56 3.19
N LEU A 116 -5.17 -14.33 3.30
CA LEU A 116 -5.89 -13.12 2.90
C LEU A 116 -6.19 -13.10 1.39
N SER A 117 -5.30 -13.64 0.56
CA SER A 117 -5.55 -13.76 -0.88
C SER A 117 -6.70 -14.70 -1.20
N ARG A 118 -6.82 -15.84 -0.49
CA ARG A 118 -7.96 -16.75 -0.66
C ARG A 118 -9.28 -16.08 -0.23
N GLU A 119 -9.26 -15.34 0.86
CA GLU A 119 -10.43 -14.59 1.31
C GLU A 119 -10.84 -13.50 0.30
N MET A 120 -9.87 -12.80 -0.31
CA MET A 120 -10.13 -11.87 -1.41
C MET A 120 -10.80 -12.55 -2.60
N THR A 121 -10.31 -13.73 -3.01
CA THR A 121 -10.90 -14.51 -4.11
C THR A 121 -12.36 -14.83 -3.82
N ASN A 122 -12.67 -15.35 -2.62
CA ASN A 122 -14.04 -15.67 -2.22
C ASN A 122 -14.94 -14.42 -2.24
N LEU A 123 -14.44 -13.27 -1.79
CA LEU A 123 -15.19 -12.01 -1.83
C LEU A 123 -15.43 -11.52 -3.26
N GLN A 124 -14.45 -11.66 -4.15
CA GLN A 124 -14.62 -11.33 -5.57
C GLN A 124 -15.64 -12.23 -6.25
N GLU A 125 -15.62 -13.54 -5.97
CA GLU A 125 -16.62 -14.48 -6.46
C GLU A 125 -18.03 -14.14 -5.95
N ALA A 126 -18.15 -13.83 -4.65
CA ALA A 126 -19.42 -13.43 -4.06
C ALA A 126 -19.95 -12.11 -4.66
N MET A 127 -19.08 -11.11 -4.87
CA MET A 127 -19.45 -9.86 -5.52
C MET A 127 -19.88 -10.04 -6.98
N ALA A 128 -19.30 -11.02 -7.69
CA ALA A 128 -19.65 -11.34 -9.06
C ALA A 128 -20.94 -12.17 -9.19
N ALA A 129 -21.56 -12.59 -8.08
CA ALA A 129 -22.78 -13.38 -8.11
C ALA A 129 -23.91 -12.63 -8.85
N PRO A 130 -24.72 -13.30 -9.69
CA PRO A 130 -25.74 -12.65 -10.51
C PRO A 130 -26.72 -11.76 -9.74
N LEU A 131 -27.11 -12.19 -8.53
CA LEU A 131 -27.99 -11.42 -7.65
C LEU A 131 -27.32 -10.11 -7.20
N VAL A 132 -26.07 -10.18 -6.74
CA VAL A 132 -25.30 -9.00 -6.31
C VAL A 132 -25.09 -8.04 -7.48
N MET A 133 -24.74 -8.56 -8.66
CA MET A 133 -24.59 -7.76 -9.87
C MET A 133 -25.90 -7.10 -10.32
N ALA A 134 -27.03 -7.80 -10.21
CA ALA A 134 -28.35 -7.25 -10.54
C ALA A 134 -28.74 -6.11 -9.57
N VAL A 135 -28.46 -6.29 -8.28
CA VAL A 135 -28.67 -5.27 -7.26
C VAL A 135 -27.78 -4.05 -7.53
N MET A 136 -26.48 -4.24 -7.77
CA MET A 136 -25.55 -3.15 -8.09
C MET A 136 -25.97 -2.36 -9.35
N ARG A 137 -26.44 -3.03 -10.40
CA ARG A 137 -26.93 -2.36 -11.63
C ARG A 137 -28.17 -1.52 -11.36
N ARG A 138 -29.17 -2.06 -10.65
CA ARG A 138 -30.37 -1.30 -10.27
C ARG A 138 -30.03 -0.09 -9.43
N SER A 139 -29.14 -0.24 -8.45
CA SER A 139 -28.68 0.88 -7.61
C SER A 139 -27.93 1.95 -8.41
N ALA A 140 -27.22 1.57 -9.49
CA ALA A 140 -26.61 2.53 -10.42
C ALA A 140 -27.65 3.25 -11.32
N GLU A 141 -28.74 2.58 -11.69
CA GLU A 141 -29.83 3.12 -12.50
C GLU A 141 -30.79 4.04 -11.71
N VAL A 142 -30.95 3.80 -10.40
CA VAL A 142 -31.82 4.60 -9.49
C VAL A 142 -31.19 5.95 -9.10
N ARG A 143 -29.97 6.27 -9.57
CA ARG A 143 -29.28 7.56 -9.36
C ARG A 143 -29.94 8.76 -10.09
N ASN A 144 -31.26 8.88 -10.03
CA ASN A 144 -32.03 10.10 -10.31
C ASN A 144 -32.11 10.99 -9.05
N GLY A 145 -30.97 11.32 -8.44
CA GLY A 145 -30.89 12.31 -7.37
C GLY A 145 -31.50 11.92 -6.01
N GLN A 146 -31.99 10.69 -5.82
CA GLN A 146 -32.39 10.20 -4.49
C GLN A 146 -31.19 9.63 -3.73
N PRO A 147 -31.11 9.85 -2.40
CA PRO A 147 -30.09 9.22 -1.57
C PRO A 147 -30.23 7.70 -1.67
N PRO A 148 -29.12 6.95 -1.66
CA PRO A 148 -29.18 5.49 -1.68
C PRO A 148 -30.04 5.02 -0.49
N PRO A 149 -30.84 3.95 -0.66
CA PRO A 149 -31.54 3.34 0.46
C PRO A 149 -30.52 2.94 1.54
N GLU A 150 -30.98 2.89 2.80
CA GLU A 150 -30.22 2.33 3.93
C GLU A 150 -29.51 1.04 3.52
N GLU A 151 -28.33 0.80 4.09
CA GLU A 151 -27.37 -0.25 3.72
C GLU A 151 -28.02 -1.45 3.01
N ASP A 152 -27.79 -1.55 1.70
CA ASP A 152 -28.29 -2.64 0.87
C ASP A 152 -28.01 -3.99 1.56
N GLU A 153 -29.07 -4.71 1.96
CA GLU A 153 -28.95 -5.94 2.76
C GLU A 153 -28.10 -7.02 2.06
N VAL A 154 -27.98 -6.94 0.72
CA VAL A 154 -27.20 -7.86 -0.10
C VAL A 154 -25.74 -7.38 -0.23
N VAL A 155 -25.52 -6.10 -0.54
CA VAL A 155 -24.18 -5.57 -0.83
C VAL A 155 -23.43 -5.11 0.43
N GLY A 156 -24.14 -4.58 1.42
CA GLY A 156 -23.59 -4.06 2.68
C GLY A 156 -22.68 -5.05 3.42
N PRO A 157 -23.09 -6.32 3.64
CA PRO A 157 -22.24 -7.34 4.25
C PRO A 157 -20.94 -7.61 3.49
N LEU A 158 -20.95 -7.54 2.15
CA LEU A 158 -19.77 -7.72 1.32
C LEU A 158 -18.79 -6.54 1.47
N LEU A 159 -19.30 -5.30 1.50
CA LEU A 159 -18.48 -4.11 1.72
C LEU A 159 -17.83 -4.10 3.10
N ARG A 160 -18.56 -4.52 4.15
CA ARG A 160 -17.99 -4.70 5.50
C ARG A 160 -16.89 -5.76 5.51
N SER A 161 -17.10 -6.88 4.83
CA SER A 161 -16.10 -7.95 4.73
C SER A 161 -14.85 -7.49 3.99
N LEU A 162 -15.02 -6.66 2.94
CA LEU A 162 -13.92 -6.04 2.21
C LEU A 162 -13.12 -5.06 3.08
N LEU A 163 -13.80 -4.26 3.90
CA LEU A 163 -13.15 -3.36 4.87
C LEU A 163 -12.33 -4.15 5.91
N LEU A 164 -12.90 -5.21 6.48
CA LEU A 164 -12.19 -6.08 7.42
C LEU A 164 -11.00 -6.81 6.79
N LEU A 165 -11.09 -7.18 5.51
CA LEU A 165 -9.97 -7.75 4.76
C LEU A 165 -8.84 -6.72 4.59
N LEU A 166 -9.18 -5.49 4.21
CA LEU A 166 -8.23 -4.38 4.09
C LEU A 166 -7.51 -4.11 5.41
N GLU A 167 -8.24 -4.00 6.52
CA GLU A 167 -7.67 -3.77 7.85
C GLU A 167 -6.67 -4.87 8.24
N ARG A 168 -7.00 -6.14 7.96
CA ARG A 168 -6.07 -7.26 8.23
C ARG A 168 -4.84 -7.22 7.34
N ALA A 169 -4.97 -6.87 6.06
CA ALA A 169 -3.84 -6.69 5.17
C ALA A 169 -2.93 -5.53 5.61
N ASP A 170 -3.49 -4.45 6.14
CA ASP A 170 -2.74 -3.33 6.69
C ASP A 170 -2.02 -3.66 7.99
N ASN A 171 -2.71 -4.38 8.88
CA ASN A 171 -2.10 -4.89 10.10
C ASN A 171 -0.91 -5.81 9.79
N LEU A 172 -1.01 -6.64 8.75
CA LEU A 172 0.10 -7.47 8.30
C LEU A 172 1.30 -6.61 7.83
N ARG A 173 1.07 -5.59 7.00
CA ARG A 173 2.12 -4.65 6.54
C ARG A 173 2.82 -3.96 7.72
N VAL A 174 2.03 -3.42 8.65
CA VAL A 174 2.55 -2.75 9.85
C VAL A 174 3.35 -3.73 10.71
N THR A 175 2.85 -4.95 10.90
CA THR A 175 3.52 -5.99 11.69
C THR A 175 4.87 -6.37 11.09
N VAL A 176 4.94 -6.59 9.78
CA VAL A 176 6.20 -6.92 9.09
C VAL A 176 7.22 -5.80 9.28
N VAL A 177 6.84 -4.56 9.02
CA VAL A 177 7.76 -3.41 9.15
C VAL A 177 8.21 -3.22 10.60
N LYS A 178 7.32 -3.32 11.58
CA LYS A 178 7.66 -3.21 13.00
C LYS A 178 8.61 -4.32 13.46
N ARG A 179 8.37 -5.57 13.08
CA ARG A 179 9.24 -6.69 13.45
C ARG A 179 10.60 -6.59 12.79
N LEU A 180 10.68 -6.15 11.53
CA LEU A 180 11.94 -5.87 10.87
C LEU A 180 12.71 -4.74 11.57
N ALA A 181 12.05 -3.65 11.94
CA ALA A 181 12.68 -2.55 12.68
C ALA A 181 13.23 -2.96 14.06
N GLN A 182 12.68 -4.02 14.67
CA GLN A 182 13.17 -4.57 15.95
C GLN A 182 14.43 -5.42 15.80
N ILE A 183 14.66 -6.04 14.64
CA ILE A 183 15.79 -6.98 14.42
C ILE A 183 16.89 -6.43 13.52
N LEU A 184 16.57 -5.48 12.65
CA LEU A 184 17.54 -4.84 11.77
C LEU A 184 18.29 -3.75 12.54
N SER A 185 19.57 -3.59 12.22
CA SER A 185 20.29 -2.39 12.65
C SER A 185 19.69 -1.15 11.97
N THR A 186 19.84 0.01 12.59
CA THR A 186 19.35 1.28 12.05
C THR A 186 19.83 1.51 10.60
N LYS A 187 21.11 1.25 10.33
CA LYS A 187 21.68 1.34 8.97
C LYS A 187 20.96 0.43 7.97
N ARG A 188 20.71 -0.83 8.35
CA ARG A 188 19.98 -1.76 7.48
C ARG A 188 18.53 -1.34 7.26
N MET A 189 17.90 -0.74 8.27
CA MET A 189 16.54 -0.19 8.13
C MET A 189 16.54 1.01 7.17
N VAL A 190 17.55 1.89 7.24
CA VAL A 190 17.76 2.96 6.27
C VAL A 190 17.90 2.38 4.86
N ASP A 191 18.78 1.40 4.64
CA ASP A 191 18.98 0.79 3.32
C ASP A 191 17.68 0.19 2.75
N LEU A 192 16.90 -0.51 3.60
CA LEU A 192 15.61 -1.05 3.22
C LEU A 192 14.59 0.03 2.83
N LEU A 193 14.49 1.09 3.65
CA LEU A 193 13.60 2.22 3.38
C LEU A 193 14.01 2.99 2.12
N THR A 194 15.31 3.14 1.88
CA THR A 194 15.85 3.71 0.65
C THR A 194 15.40 2.90 -0.57
N ALA A 195 15.56 1.57 -0.52
CA ALA A 195 15.15 0.69 -1.62
C ALA A 195 13.63 0.68 -1.85
N ALA A 196 12.83 0.64 -0.78
CA ALA A 196 11.37 0.70 -0.87
C ALA A 196 10.88 2.04 -1.43
N THR A 197 11.45 3.15 -0.96
CA THR A 197 11.11 4.49 -1.42
C THR A 197 11.52 4.69 -2.89
N HIS A 198 12.73 4.24 -3.25
CA HIS A 198 13.19 4.26 -4.63
C HIS A 198 12.24 3.49 -5.54
N LEU A 199 11.87 2.26 -5.17
CA LEU A 199 10.92 1.46 -5.95
C LEU A 199 9.59 2.21 -6.14
N HIS A 200 9.02 2.75 -5.06
CA HIS A 200 7.76 3.51 -5.11
C HIS A 200 7.84 4.68 -6.11
N LEU A 201 8.87 5.53 -5.97
CA LEU A 201 9.05 6.69 -6.85
C LEU A 201 9.31 6.30 -8.30
N ARG A 202 10.06 5.21 -8.55
CA ARG A 202 10.32 4.71 -9.91
C ARG A 202 9.06 4.16 -10.58
N VAL A 203 8.25 3.39 -9.86
CA VAL A 203 6.97 2.87 -10.37
C VAL A 203 6.06 4.04 -10.74
N ARG A 204 5.97 5.06 -9.88
CA ARG A 204 5.18 6.27 -10.14
C ARG A 204 5.68 7.05 -11.36
N ALA A 205 6.99 7.33 -11.43
CA ALA A 205 7.58 8.04 -12.54
C ALA A 205 7.35 7.33 -13.89
N TRP A 206 7.44 6.00 -13.92
CA TRP A 206 7.10 5.22 -15.11
C TRP A 206 5.61 5.27 -15.45
N GLY A 207 4.73 5.16 -14.45
CA GLY A 207 3.28 5.27 -14.66
C GLY A 207 2.88 6.61 -15.29
N MET A 208 3.45 7.71 -14.80
CA MET A 208 3.20 9.06 -15.34
C MET A 208 3.67 9.19 -16.80
N ARG A 209 4.84 8.64 -17.13
CA ARG A 209 5.37 8.64 -18.51
C ARG A 209 4.46 7.87 -19.47
N LEU A 210 3.94 6.72 -19.05
CA LEU A 210 3.02 5.91 -19.87
C LEU A 210 1.69 6.62 -20.11
N GLN A 211 1.16 7.31 -19.10
CA GLN A 211 -0.07 8.10 -19.24
C GLN A 211 0.12 9.29 -20.19
N GLY A 212 1.23 10.02 -20.07
CA GLY A 212 1.55 11.13 -20.97
C GLY A 212 1.63 10.69 -22.44
N ALA A 213 2.37 9.62 -22.71
CA ALA A 213 2.50 9.07 -24.07
C ALA A 213 1.15 8.59 -24.64
N ALA A 214 0.28 8.00 -23.82
CA ALA A 214 -1.05 7.57 -24.25
C ALA A 214 -1.97 8.76 -24.55
N ALA A 215 -1.87 9.86 -23.78
CA ALA A 215 -2.63 11.08 -24.03
C ALA A 215 -2.18 11.78 -25.32
N GLU A 216 -0.87 11.83 -25.59
CA GLU A 216 -0.30 12.36 -26.83
C GLU A 216 -0.72 11.54 -28.06
N ALA A 217 -0.79 10.21 -27.96
CA ALA A 217 -1.21 9.35 -29.07
C ALA A 217 -2.72 9.41 -29.37
N ALA A 218 -3.53 9.92 -28.44
CA ALA A 218 -4.98 10.05 -28.57
C ALA A 218 -5.44 11.47 -28.99
N ALA A 219 -4.51 12.43 -29.07
CA ALA A 219 -4.73 13.80 -29.51
C ALA A 219 -4.45 13.97 -31.01
#